data_AF-A0A7Z9BWD6-F1
#
_entry.id   AF-A0A7Z9BWD6-F1
#
_cell.length_a   1.000
_cell.length_b   1.000
_cell.length_c   1.000
_cell.angle_alpha   90.00
_cell.angle_beta   90.00
_cell.angle_gamma   90.00
#
_symmetry.space_group_name_H-M   'P 1'
#
loop_
_entity.id
_entity.type
_entity.pdbx_description
1 polymer ?
#
loop_
_entity_poly.entity_id
_entity_poly.type
_entity_poly.pdbx_seq_one_letter_code
_entity_poly.pdbx_strand_id
1 'polypeptide(L)' 'MLLNQGQAAVYRRYPFTIILKESKPAPEIQQITLKIDPGSKTTGIALVQGNKVIWGAELTHRGD' A
#
# COMPACT_ATOMS: atom_id res chain seq x y z
N MET A 1 -12.71 6.44 10.33
CA MET A 1 -11.40 7.15 10.31
C MET A 1 -11.25 7.91 9.01
N LEU A 2 -10.61 9.09 9.08
CA LEU A 2 -10.50 10.17 8.07
C LEU A 2 -11.84 10.69 7.50
N LEU A 3 -12.57 9.92 6.69
CA LEU A 3 -13.87 10.35 6.12
C LEU A 3 -14.91 10.56 7.23
N ASN A 4 -15.11 9.56 8.10
CA ASN A 4 -16.06 9.67 9.23
C ASN A 4 -15.65 10.74 10.26
N GLN A 5 -14.37 11.13 10.29
CA GLN A 5 -13.85 12.19 11.17
C GLN A 5 -13.86 13.56 10.48
N GLY A 6 -14.33 13.65 9.23
CA GLY A 6 -14.35 14.89 8.47
C GLY A 6 -12.97 15.44 8.09
N GLN A 7 -11.90 14.66 8.22
CA GLN A 7 -10.51 15.07 7.92
C GLN A 7 -10.14 14.87 6.44
N ALA A 8 -10.96 14.12 5.70
CA ALA A 8 -10.80 13.89 4.27
C ALA A 8 -12.14 14.09 3.54
N ALA A 9 -12.06 14.25 2.21
CA ALA A 9 -13.22 14.30 1.32
C ALA A 9 -13.02 13.32 0.15
N VAL A 10 -14.11 12.89 -0.47
CA VAL A 10 -14.05 12.08 -1.71
C VAL A 10 -13.66 13.00 -2.86
N TYR A 11 -12.53 12.70 -3.50
CA TYR A 11 -12.06 13.41 -4.69
C TYR A 11 -12.64 12.80 -5.98
N ARG A 12 -12.69 11.46 -6.07
CA ARG A 12 -13.19 10.72 -7.23
C ARG A 12 -13.82 9.40 -6.80
N ARG A 13 -14.92 8.98 -7.46
CA ARG A 13 -15.62 7.72 -7.14
C ARG A 13 -15.01 6.48 -7.82
N TYR A 14 -14.46 6.61 -9.03
CA TYR A 14 -13.82 5.49 -9.74
C TYR A 14 -12.59 5.92 -10.58
N PRO A 15 -11.37 5.46 -10.26
CA PRO A 15 -11.05 4.70 -9.04
C PRO A 15 -11.37 5.54 -7.80
N PHE A 16 -11.76 4.88 -6.71
CA PHE A 16 -12.13 5.57 -5.48
C PHE A 16 -10.90 6.28 -4.92
N THR A 17 -11.00 7.58 -4.71
CA THR A 17 -9.88 8.43 -4.28
C THR A 17 -10.37 9.46 -3.27
N ILE A 18 -9.63 9.62 -2.18
CA ILE A 18 -9.87 10.64 -1.16
C ILE A 18 -8.76 11.69 -1.17
N ILE A 19 -9.07 12.89 -0.70
CA ILE A 19 -8.10 13.97 -0.47
C ILE A 19 -8.18 14.43 0.99
N LEU A 20 -7.03 14.71 1.61
CA LEU A 20 -6.96 15.30 2.95
C LEU A 20 -7.34 16.77 2.89
N LYS A 21 -8.08 17.26 3.90
CA LYS A 21 -8.46 18.68 3.98
C LYS A 21 -7.32 19.59 4.40
N GLU A 22 -6.33 19.03 5.09
CA GLU A 22 -5.16 19.75 5.57
C GLU A 22 -3.90 19.10 4.99
N SER A 23 -2.92 19.94 4.65
CA SER A 23 -1.60 19.46 4.22
C SER A 23 -0.80 19.00 5.43
N LYS A 24 0.01 17.94 5.25
CA LYS A 24 0.96 17.46 6.26
C LYS A 24 2.39 17.75 5.77
N PRO A 25 2.95 18.93 6.03
CA PRO A 25 4.21 19.38 5.43
C PRO A 25 5.45 18.58 5.87
N ALA A 26 5.41 17.98 7.06
CA ALA A 26 6.45 17.07 7.57
C ALA A 26 5.80 15.71 7.92
N PRO A 27 5.47 14.88 6.92
CA PRO A 27 4.89 13.58 7.20
C PRO A 27 5.96 12.69 7.84
N GLU A 28 5.59 12.01 8.91
CA GLU A 28 6.38 10.89 9.41
C GLU A 28 6.25 9.75 8.40
N ILE A 29 7.35 9.43 7.72
CA ILE A 29 7.41 8.35 6.74
C ILE A 29 8.01 7.14 7.45
N GLN A 30 7.18 6.10 7.61
CA GLN A 30 7.65 4.83 8.12
C GLN A 30 8.40 4.09 7.00
N GLN A 31 9.61 3.63 7.30
CA GLN A 31 10.39 2.88 6.32
C GLN A 31 9.75 1.52 6.07
N ILE A 32 9.43 1.26 4.80
CA ILE A 32 8.87 0.00 4.33
C ILE A 32 9.87 -0.64 3.38
N THR A 33 10.16 -1.91 3.59
CA THR A 33 11.00 -2.74 2.73
C THR A 33 10.11 -3.59 1.84
N LEU A 34 10.30 -3.47 0.53
CA LEU A 34 9.77 -4.42 -0.44
C LEU A 34 10.68 -5.66 -0.47
N LYS A 35 10.12 -6.83 -0.22
CA LYS A 35 10.78 -8.11 -0.42
C LYS A 35 10.15 -8.83 -1.61
N ILE A 36 10.99 -9.34 -2.49
CA ILE A 36 10.58 -10.10 -3.68
C ILE A 36 11.30 -11.43 -3.61
N ASP A 37 10.54 -12.52 -3.64
CA ASP A 37 11.04 -13.89 -3.65
C ASP A 37 10.63 -14.58 -4.96
N PRO A 38 11.52 -14.62 -5.96
CA PRO A 38 11.19 -15.18 -7.27
C PRO A 38 11.16 -16.72 -7.22
N GLY A 39 10.08 -17.31 -7.72
CA GLY A 39 9.95 -18.75 -7.98
C GLY A 39 9.75 -19.03 -9.47
N SER A 40 9.75 -20.31 -9.86
CA SER A 40 9.56 -20.70 -11.27
C SER A 40 8.17 -20.35 -11.81
N LYS A 41 7.11 -20.58 -11.01
CA LYS A 41 5.71 -20.36 -11.38
C LYS A 41 5.07 -19.16 -10.69
N THR A 42 5.59 -18.77 -9.54
CA THR A 42 5.01 -17.72 -8.71
C THR A 42 6.14 -16.91 -8.08
N THR A 43 5.98 -15.59 -8.04
CA THR A 43 6.83 -14.68 -7.27
C THR A 43 6.10 -14.20 -6.03
N GLY A 44 6.68 -14.41 -4.85
CA GLY A 44 6.18 -13.85 -3.60
C GLY A 44 6.56 -12.38 -3.46
N ILE A 45 5.62 -11.55 -3.02
CA ILE A 45 5.83 -10.11 -2.80
C ILE A 45 5.35 -9.77 -1.39
N ALA A 46 6.20 -9.12 -0.60
CA ALA A 46 5.86 -8.67 0.75
C ALA A 46 6.29 -7.23 0.99
N LEU A 47 5.43 -6.47 1.68
CA LEU A 47 5.80 -5.19 2.30
C LEU A 47 6.07 -5.44 3.78
N VAL A 48 7.27 -5.08 4.23
CA VAL A 48 7.74 -5.30 5.60
C VAL A 48 8.05 -3.95 6.24
N GLN A 49 7.61 -3.79 7.48
CA GLN A 49 7.93 -2.66 8.34
C GLN A 49 8.69 -3.18 9.56
N GLY A 50 10.01 -2.98 9.59
CA GLY A 50 10.88 -3.58 10.60
C GLY A 50 10.78 -5.11 10.58
N ASN A 51 10.27 -5.71 11.66
CA ASN A 51 10.07 -7.16 11.78
C ASN A 51 8.61 -7.60 11.49
N LYS A 52 7.76 -6.71 10.99
CA LYS A 52 6.33 -7.00 10.74
C LYS A 52 6.03 -7.00 9.24
N VAL A 53 5.37 -8.05 8.77
CA VAL A 53 4.76 -8.08 7.43
C VAL A 53 3.43 -7.31 7.49
N ILE A 54 3.27 -6.29 6.64
CA ILE A 54 2.06 -5.44 6.61
C ILE A 54 1.19 -5.69 5.37
N TRP A 55 1.75 -6.35 4.35
CA TRP A 55 1.03 -6.77 3.16
C TRP A 55 1.77 -7.91 2.47
N GLY A 56 1.04 -8.79 1.79
CA GLY A 56 1.59 -9.86 0.97
C GLY A 56 0.73 -10.11 -0.26
N ALA A 57 1.38 -10.49 -1.35
CA ALA A 57 0.72 -11.03 -2.53
C ALA A 57 1.62 -12.01 -3.27
N GLU A 58 0.99 -12.74 -4.18
CA GLU A 58 1.66 -13.64 -5.10
C GLU A 58 1.40 -13.16 -6.54
N LEU A 59 2.46 -13.13 -7.34
CA LEU A 59 2.39 -12.91 -8.77
C LEU A 59 2.56 -14.25 -9.48
N THR A 60 1.47 -14.77 -10.04
CA THR A 60 1.50 -15.99 -10.86
C THR A 60 2.05 -15.69 -12.25
N HIS A 61 3.05 -16.46 -12.68
CA HIS A 61 3.66 -16.37 -14.00
C HIS A 61 2.73 -16.98 -15.04
N ARG A 62 2.68 -16.39 -16.23
CA ARG A 62 1.84 -16.86 -17.35
C ARG A 62 2.62 -17.66 -18.40
N GLY A 63 3.95 -17.74 -18.26
CA GLY A 63 4.80 -18.57 -19.11
C GLY A 63 5.02 -19.93 -18.45
N ASP A 64 4.92 -20.99 -19.24
CA ASP A 64 5.22 -22.36 -18.83
C ASP A 64 6.71 -22.55 -18.49
#